data_AF-A0A9P6CCB1-F1
#
_entry.id   AF-A0A9P6CCB1-F1
#
_cell.length_a   1.000
_cell.length_b   1.000
_cell.length_c   1.000
_cell.angle_alpha   90.00
_cell.angle_beta   90.00
_cell.angle_gamma   90.00
#
_symmetry.space_group_name_H-M   'P 1'
#
loop_
_entity.id
_entity.type
_entity.pdbx_description
1 polymer ?
#
loop_
_entity_poly.entity_id
_entity_poly.type
_entity_poly.pdbx_seq_one_letter_code
_entity_poly.pdbx_strand_id
1 'polypeptide(L)'
;MVRAVKRHENGFITEPIVLSPANKVACVLDIKARLGFCGIPITDTGSLGGKLVGIVTARDIQFRDPQTALSDVMTTTLVTAQQGITLLQANDILRDSKKGKLPIVDDQGRLVSLLARSDLLKNQSYPLASKKADTKQLYAAAAVGTRPSDRDRLSLLVEAGLDIVILDSSQGNSIFQIDMIHWIKSNFPTLEVIAGNVVTREQAASLIAAGADALRVGMGSGSICITQEVMAVGRPQATAVYAVAEFASKFGVPVIADGGISNVGHIVKALALGAGAVMMGGLLAGTEEAPGEYFYHEGKRVKAYRGMGSLEAMEQGTHKAIERQSKYPAPNSGAKTVENAATSRYFSESSTVKVAQGVSGDVQDKGSVKAFLPYLYVGVQHSLQDLGIKSVSSLQTDVKEGKVRFELRTASAQVEGGVHGLNSYTKRLFA
;
A
#
# COMPACT_ATOMS: atom_id res chain seq x y z
N MET A 1 -2.11 -8.47 -6.57
CA MET A 1 -2.33 -7.24 -5.78
C MET A 1 -1.59 -6.05 -6.39
N VAL A 2 -0.25 -6.10 -6.52
CA VAL A 2 0.55 -5.02 -7.14
C VAL A 2 -0.03 -4.53 -8.47
N ARG A 3 -0.26 -5.46 -9.42
CA ARG A 3 -0.88 -5.14 -10.73
C ARG A 3 -2.23 -4.41 -10.62
N ALA A 4 -3.03 -4.72 -9.60
CA ALA A 4 -4.33 -4.05 -9.40
C ALA A 4 -4.15 -2.59 -8.93
N VAL A 5 -3.15 -2.32 -8.10
CA VAL A 5 -2.77 -0.94 -7.71
C VAL A 5 -2.23 -0.19 -8.92
N LYS A 6 -1.25 -0.77 -9.64
CA LYS A 6 -0.60 -0.13 -10.79
C LYS A 6 -1.58 0.18 -11.92
N ARG A 7 -2.57 -0.68 -12.16
CA ARG A 7 -3.61 -0.48 -13.18
C ARG A 7 -4.78 0.38 -12.72
N HIS A 8 -4.84 0.79 -11.45
CA HIS A 8 -5.98 1.55 -10.93
C HIS A 8 -6.12 2.92 -11.59
N GLU A 9 -5.01 3.64 -11.80
CA GLU A 9 -4.96 4.93 -12.48
C GLU A 9 -3.80 4.88 -13.48
N ASN A 10 -4.02 5.33 -14.70
CA ASN A 10 -2.99 5.35 -15.75
C ASN A 10 -3.05 6.68 -16.51
N GLY A 11 -1.93 7.08 -17.11
CA GLY A 11 -1.93 8.04 -18.20
C GLY A 11 -2.41 7.33 -19.44
N PHE A 12 -1.48 6.68 -20.15
CA PHE A 12 -1.80 5.74 -21.22
C PHE A 12 -1.89 4.31 -20.68
N ILE A 13 -3.01 3.63 -20.97
CA ILE A 13 -3.18 2.21 -20.71
C ILE A 13 -2.49 1.46 -21.86
N THR A 14 -1.30 0.92 -21.59
CA THR A 14 -0.46 0.22 -22.59
C THR A 14 -0.98 -1.17 -22.95
N GLU A 15 -1.63 -1.85 -22.02
CA GLU A 15 -2.21 -3.18 -22.22
C GLU A 15 -3.72 -3.17 -21.95
N PRO A 16 -4.52 -2.46 -22.77
CA PRO A 16 -5.96 -2.50 -22.63
C PRO A 16 -6.48 -3.90 -22.95
N ILE A 17 -7.52 -4.34 -22.22
CA ILE A 17 -8.24 -5.55 -22.60
C ILE A 17 -8.97 -5.26 -23.90
N VAL A 18 -8.80 -6.13 -24.88
CA VAL A 18 -9.44 -6.07 -26.19
C VAL A 18 -10.21 -7.35 -26.47
N LEU A 19 -11.19 -7.25 -27.34
CA LEU A 19 -11.98 -8.39 -27.84
C LEU A 19 -12.10 -8.32 -29.36
N SER A 20 -12.52 -9.42 -29.97
CA SER A 20 -12.84 -9.51 -31.40
C SER A 20 -14.32 -9.21 -31.66
N PRO A 21 -14.72 -8.87 -32.90
CA PRO A 21 -16.13 -8.68 -33.26
C PRO A 21 -16.98 -9.92 -33.03
N ALA A 22 -16.38 -11.12 -33.10
CA ALA A 22 -17.05 -12.41 -32.92
C ALA A 22 -17.29 -12.77 -31.44
N ASN A 23 -16.65 -12.08 -30.50
CA ASN A 23 -16.96 -12.26 -29.08
C ASN A 23 -18.41 -11.82 -28.79
N LYS A 24 -18.93 -12.23 -27.64
CA LYS A 24 -20.32 -11.97 -27.23
C LYS A 24 -20.39 -10.89 -26.16
N VAL A 25 -21.55 -10.27 -26.02
CA VAL A 25 -21.86 -9.34 -24.92
C VAL A 25 -21.56 -9.97 -23.55
N ALA A 26 -21.82 -11.26 -23.37
CA ALA A 26 -21.48 -12.02 -22.17
C ALA A 26 -20.01 -11.88 -21.75
N CYS A 27 -19.07 -11.83 -22.71
CA CYS A 27 -17.64 -11.66 -22.41
C CYS A 27 -17.36 -10.30 -21.76
N VAL A 28 -18.02 -9.23 -22.23
CA VAL A 28 -17.88 -7.88 -21.66
C VAL A 28 -18.51 -7.81 -20.27
N LEU A 29 -19.63 -8.50 -20.06
CA LEU A 29 -20.28 -8.59 -18.74
C LEU A 29 -19.41 -9.34 -17.72
N ASP A 30 -18.74 -10.43 -18.12
CA ASP A 30 -17.75 -11.12 -17.26
C ASP A 30 -16.61 -10.18 -16.86
N ILE A 31 -16.03 -9.48 -17.84
CA ILE A 31 -14.95 -8.52 -17.59
C ILE A 31 -15.41 -7.42 -16.64
N LYS A 32 -16.64 -6.91 -16.80
CA LYS A 32 -17.23 -5.92 -15.89
C LYS A 32 -17.39 -6.48 -14.48
N ALA A 33 -17.88 -7.70 -14.32
CA ALA A 33 -18.05 -8.33 -13.01
C ALA A 33 -16.70 -8.57 -12.31
N ARG A 34 -15.68 -8.96 -13.06
CA ARG A 34 -14.38 -9.37 -12.52
C ARG A 34 -13.40 -8.22 -12.32
N LEU A 35 -13.43 -7.20 -13.18
CA LEU A 35 -12.48 -6.09 -13.20
C LEU A 35 -13.12 -4.71 -12.99
N GLY A 36 -14.45 -4.61 -13.00
CA GLY A 36 -15.17 -3.37 -12.67
C GLY A 36 -15.26 -2.34 -13.81
N PHE A 37 -14.89 -2.68 -15.04
CA PHE A 37 -14.98 -1.77 -16.20
C PHE A 37 -15.54 -2.46 -17.45
N CYS A 38 -16.00 -1.66 -18.41
CA CYS A 38 -16.74 -2.12 -19.59
C CYS A 38 -16.38 -1.38 -20.90
N GLY A 39 -15.43 -0.44 -20.86
CA GLY A 39 -14.95 0.26 -22.05
C GLY A 39 -13.88 -0.56 -22.74
N ILE A 40 -14.25 -1.40 -23.69
CA ILE A 40 -13.38 -2.41 -24.32
C ILE A 40 -13.24 -2.11 -25.81
N PRO A 41 -12.01 -1.79 -26.29
CA PRO A 41 -11.73 -1.68 -27.72
C PRO A 41 -11.90 -3.03 -28.42
N ILE A 42 -12.44 -3.00 -29.64
CA ILE A 42 -12.62 -4.17 -30.49
C ILE A 42 -11.60 -4.12 -31.62
N THR A 43 -10.80 -5.18 -31.73
CA THR A 43 -9.78 -5.34 -32.77
C THR A 43 -10.15 -6.51 -33.68
N ASP A 44 -9.79 -6.45 -34.95
CA ASP A 44 -10.05 -7.53 -35.91
C ASP A 44 -9.60 -8.93 -35.44
N THR A 45 -8.45 -9.01 -34.78
CA THR A 45 -7.87 -10.25 -34.24
C THR A 45 -8.29 -10.57 -32.82
N GLY A 46 -8.91 -9.63 -32.10
CA GLY A 46 -9.14 -9.74 -30.66
C GLY A 46 -7.86 -9.66 -29.81
N SER A 47 -6.76 -9.15 -30.37
CA SER A 47 -5.46 -9.00 -29.69
C SER A 47 -4.92 -7.58 -29.83
N LEU A 48 -4.11 -7.14 -28.86
CA LEU A 48 -3.42 -5.85 -28.91
C LEU A 48 -2.52 -5.81 -30.15
N GLY A 49 -2.44 -4.66 -30.84
CA GLY A 49 -1.78 -4.55 -32.14
C GLY A 49 -2.62 -5.02 -33.34
N GLY A 50 -3.84 -5.53 -33.12
CA GLY A 50 -4.83 -5.71 -34.19
C GLY A 50 -5.41 -4.38 -34.68
N LYS A 51 -5.99 -4.38 -35.89
CA LYS A 51 -6.64 -3.20 -36.46
C LYS A 51 -7.86 -2.85 -35.61
N LEU A 52 -7.96 -1.60 -35.15
CA LEU A 52 -9.08 -1.13 -34.35
C LEU A 52 -10.33 -1.01 -35.23
N VAL A 53 -11.37 -1.78 -34.91
CA VAL A 53 -12.62 -1.84 -35.70
C VAL A 53 -13.83 -1.29 -34.93
N GLY A 54 -13.74 -1.12 -33.62
CA GLY A 54 -14.82 -0.54 -32.82
C GLY A 54 -14.47 -0.38 -31.35
N ILE A 55 -15.45 0.08 -30.56
CA ILE A 55 -15.38 0.08 -29.10
C ILE A 55 -16.76 -0.26 -28.54
N VAL A 56 -16.77 -1.01 -27.43
CA VAL A 56 -17.98 -1.32 -26.66
C VAL A 56 -17.88 -0.64 -25.30
N THR A 57 -19.00 -0.08 -24.83
CA THR A 57 -19.14 0.57 -23.53
C THR A 57 -20.35 0.03 -22.77
N ALA A 58 -20.48 0.40 -21.48
CA ALA A 58 -21.64 -0.01 -20.66
C ALA A 58 -22.99 0.28 -21.33
N ARG A 59 -23.12 1.43 -22.01
CA ARG A 59 -24.39 1.84 -22.61
C ARG A 59 -24.79 0.97 -23.80
N ASP A 60 -23.81 0.45 -24.53
CA ASP A 60 -24.05 -0.34 -25.74
C ASP A 60 -24.61 -1.72 -25.39
N ILE A 61 -24.24 -2.26 -24.22
CA ILE A 61 -24.62 -3.61 -23.77
C ILE A 61 -25.70 -3.64 -22.69
N GLN A 62 -26.09 -2.50 -22.12
CA GLN A 62 -26.94 -2.43 -20.92
C GLN A 62 -28.26 -3.18 -21.05
N PHE A 63 -28.84 -3.20 -22.25
CA PHE A 63 -30.14 -3.80 -22.55
C PHE A 63 -30.06 -4.79 -23.71
N ARG A 64 -28.91 -5.43 -23.90
CA ARG A 64 -28.67 -6.41 -24.96
C ARG A 64 -28.68 -7.83 -24.43
N ASP A 65 -29.05 -8.78 -25.28
CA ASP A 65 -28.92 -10.20 -24.97
C ASP A 65 -27.43 -10.55 -24.80
N PRO A 66 -27.02 -11.23 -23.70
CA PRO A 66 -25.67 -11.73 -23.53
C PRO A 66 -25.11 -12.54 -24.70
N GLN A 67 -25.97 -13.16 -25.52
CA GLN A 67 -25.57 -13.97 -26.67
C GLN A 67 -25.29 -13.16 -27.95
N THR A 68 -25.68 -11.89 -28.01
CA THR A 68 -25.44 -11.02 -29.18
C THR A 68 -23.94 -10.83 -29.43
N ALA A 69 -23.54 -10.83 -30.72
CA ALA A 69 -22.16 -10.60 -31.13
C ALA A 69 -21.75 -9.13 -30.91
N LEU A 70 -20.48 -8.89 -30.61
CA LEU A 70 -19.98 -7.53 -30.38
C LEU A 70 -20.02 -6.68 -31.67
N SER A 71 -19.91 -7.30 -32.85
CA SER A 71 -20.09 -6.64 -34.15
C SER A 71 -21.41 -5.86 -34.26
N ASP A 72 -22.48 -6.36 -33.63
CA ASP A 72 -23.84 -5.84 -33.81
C ASP A 72 -24.15 -4.68 -32.85
N VAL A 73 -23.29 -4.48 -31.85
CA VAL A 73 -23.51 -3.51 -30.76
C VAL A 73 -22.38 -2.49 -30.61
N MET A 74 -21.19 -2.76 -31.16
CA MET A 74 -20.03 -1.87 -31.03
C MET A 74 -20.25 -0.54 -31.76
N THR A 75 -19.68 0.53 -31.22
CA THR A 75 -19.58 1.81 -31.94
C THR A 75 -18.42 1.74 -32.94
N THR A 76 -18.69 2.01 -34.21
CA THR A 76 -17.71 2.01 -35.31
C THR A 76 -17.18 3.40 -35.65
N THR A 77 -17.93 4.46 -35.35
CA THR A 77 -17.46 5.85 -35.49
C THR A 77 -16.62 6.25 -34.29
N LEU A 78 -15.31 6.10 -34.42
CA LEU A 78 -14.35 6.30 -33.34
C LEU A 78 -13.67 7.67 -33.43
N VAL A 79 -13.50 8.29 -32.26
CA VAL A 79 -12.49 9.35 -32.10
C VAL A 79 -11.23 8.65 -31.61
N THR A 80 -10.14 8.78 -32.36
CA THR A 80 -8.83 8.20 -32.05
C THR A 80 -7.76 9.28 -32.05
N ALA A 81 -6.59 8.97 -31.48
CA ALA A 81 -5.40 9.79 -31.64
C ALA A 81 -4.23 8.94 -32.16
N GLN A 82 -3.27 9.59 -32.80
CA GLN A 82 -2.10 8.91 -33.38
C GLN A 82 -1.04 8.61 -32.33
N GLN A 83 -0.28 7.54 -32.55
CA GLN A 83 0.88 7.19 -31.74
C GLN A 83 1.91 8.33 -31.75
N GLY A 84 2.56 8.57 -30.60
CA GLY A 84 3.51 9.67 -30.41
C GLY A 84 2.86 10.96 -29.88
N ILE A 85 1.53 11.00 -29.72
CA ILE A 85 0.85 12.12 -29.06
C ILE A 85 1.26 12.24 -27.58
N THR A 86 1.37 13.48 -27.11
CA THR A 86 1.62 13.72 -25.67
C THR A 86 0.37 13.49 -24.85
N LEU A 87 0.54 13.17 -23.56
CA LEU A 87 -0.60 12.98 -22.64
C LEU A 87 -1.50 14.24 -22.56
N LEU A 88 -0.90 15.44 -22.60
CA LEU A 88 -1.65 16.69 -22.56
C LEU A 88 -2.56 16.85 -23.78
N GLN A 89 -2.02 16.65 -24.98
CA GLN A 89 -2.79 16.72 -26.23
C GLN A 89 -3.89 15.64 -26.27
N ALA A 90 -3.58 14.42 -25.83
CA ALA A 90 -4.56 13.34 -25.76
C ALA A 90 -5.70 13.66 -24.78
N ASN A 91 -5.39 14.30 -23.64
CA ASN A 91 -6.39 14.77 -22.68
C ASN A 91 -7.30 15.84 -23.27
N ASP A 92 -6.77 16.75 -24.09
CA ASP A 92 -7.55 17.78 -24.76
C ASP A 92 -8.54 17.15 -25.75
N ILE A 93 -8.08 16.22 -26.59
CA ILE A 93 -8.96 15.47 -27.52
C ILE A 93 -10.06 14.72 -26.77
N LEU A 94 -9.70 14.04 -25.67
CA LEU A 94 -10.67 13.30 -24.86
C LEU A 94 -11.69 14.21 -24.18
N ARG A 95 -11.26 15.40 -23.72
CA ARG A 95 -12.15 16.42 -23.13
C ARG A 95 -13.12 16.98 -24.17
N ASP A 96 -12.63 17.31 -25.37
CA ASP A 96 -13.42 17.97 -26.41
C ASP A 96 -14.40 17.01 -27.09
N SER A 97 -13.97 15.75 -27.31
CA SER A 97 -14.83 14.69 -27.84
C SER A 97 -15.95 14.27 -26.88
N LYS A 98 -15.83 14.62 -25.59
CA LYS A 98 -16.75 14.24 -24.50
C LYS A 98 -16.97 12.73 -24.39
N LYS A 99 -16.09 11.91 -24.98
CA LYS A 99 -16.16 10.44 -24.92
C LYS A 99 -15.54 9.93 -23.61
N GLY A 100 -15.83 8.68 -23.28
CA GLY A 100 -15.31 8.04 -22.05
C GLY A 100 -13.91 7.42 -22.22
N LYS A 101 -13.49 7.20 -23.47
CA LYS A 101 -12.25 6.51 -23.86
C LYS A 101 -11.72 7.15 -25.14
N LEU A 102 -10.39 7.17 -25.29
CA LEU A 102 -9.69 7.61 -26.50
C LEU A 102 -8.67 6.52 -26.88
N PRO A 103 -8.95 5.71 -27.90
CA PRO A 103 -7.98 4.75 -28.44
C PRO A 103 -6.83 5.48 -29.14
N ILE A 104 -5.61 5.00 -28.92
CA ILE A 104 -4.40 5.45 -29.60
C ILE A 104 -4.01 4.40 -30.63
N VAL A 105 -3.85 4.82 -31.88
CA VAL A 105 -3.56 3.93 -33.01
C VAL A 105 -2.26 4.33 -33.70
N ASP A 106 -1.63 3.38 -34.38
CA ASP A 106 -0.52 3.65 -35.29
C ASP A 106 -1.01 4.06 -36.70
N ASP A 107 -0.07 4.32 -37.61
CA ASP A 107 -0.35 4.72 -39.00
C ASP A 107 -1.14 3.67 -39.80
N GLN A 108 -1.13 2.41 -39.35
CA GLN A 108 -1.89 1.30 -39.96
C GLN A 108 -3.28 1.12 -39.33
N GLY A 109 -3.65 1.96 -38.36
CA GLY A 109 -4.90 1.88 -37.62
C GLY A 109 -4.91 0.75 -36.58
N ARG A 110 -3.76 0.25 -36.16
CA ARG A 110 -3.64 -0.80 -35.14
C ARG A 110 -3.64 -0.19 -33.75
N LEU A 111 -4.34 -0.82 -32.80
CA LEU A 111 -4.45 -0.31 -31.43
C LEU A 111 -3.12 -0.46 -30.69
N VAL A 112 -2.60 0.66 -30.18
CA VAL A 112 -1.36 0.73 -29.40
C VAL A 112 -1.65 0.93 -27.91
N SER A 113 -2.57 1.84 -27.57
CA SER A 113 -2.90 2.13 -26.16
C SER A 113 -4.29 2.76 -26.03
N LEU A 114 -4.74 2.97 -24.79
CA LEU A 114 -6.07 3.52 -24.50
C LEU A 114 -5.97 4.59 -23.41
N LEU A 115 -6.66 5.72 -23.60
CA LEU A 115 -6.87 6.73 -22.57
C LEU A 115 -8.29 6.60 -22.00
N ALA A 116 -8.46 6.86 -20.70
CA ALA A 116 -9.77 6.84 -20.06
C ALA A 116 -10.11 8.14 -19.33
N ARG A 117 -11.33 8.64 -19.55
CA ARG A 117 -11.80 9.88 -18.90
C ARG A 117 -11.89 9.73 -17.39
N SER A 118 -12.12 8.50 -16.91
CA SER A 118 -12.11 8.18 -15.48
C SER A 118 -10.77 8.50 -14.82
N ASP A 119 -9.64 8.35 -15.52
CA ASP A 119 -8.32 8.64 -14.96
C ASP A 119 -8.09 10.14 -14.82
N LEU A 120 -8.63 10.96 -15.74
CA LEU A 120 -8.65 12.42 -15.59
C LEU A 120 -9.46 12.88 -14.39
N LEU A 121 -10.61 12.26 -14.17
CA LEU A 121 -11.44 12.55 -12.99
C LEU A 121 -10.74 12.13 -11.69
N LYS A 122 -10.03 10.99 -11.67
CA LYS A 122 -9.23 10.59 -10.50
C LYS A 122 -8.13 11.59 -10.19
N ASN A 123 -7.38 12.03 -11.20
CA ASN A 123 -6.35 13.05 -11.03
C ASN A 123 -6.92 14.37 -10.50
N GLN A 124 -8.11 14.77 -10.97
CA GLN A 124 -8.79 15.97 -10.47
C GLN A 124 -9.26 15.81 -9.02
N SER A 125 -9.86 14.67 -8.68
CA SER A 125 -10.39 14.38 -7.34
C SER A 125 -9.28 14.16 -6.31
N TYR A 126 -8.11 13.69 -6.74
CA TYR A 126 -6.98 13.37 -5.88
C TYR A 126 -5.70 14.09 -6.33
N PRO A 127 -5.62 15.42 -6.14
CA PRO A 127 -4.48 16.22 -6.60
C PRO A 127 -3.16 15.87 -5.89
N LEU A 128 -3.25 15.31 -4.67
CA LEU A 128 -2.11 14.86 -3.86
C LEU A 128 -1.81 13.36 -4.03
N ALA A 129 -2.32 12.71 -5.08
CA ALA A 129 -2.08 11.29 -5.31
C ALA A 129 -0.59 10.99 -5.52
N SER A 130 -0.07 10.00 -4.78
CA SER A 130 1.30 9.51 -4.93
C SER A 130 1.43 8.65 -6.19
N LYS A 131 1.94 9.24 -7.27
CA LYS A 131 2.08 8.58 -8.57
C LYS A 131 3.37 8.93 -9.30
N LYS A 132 3.76 8.05 -10.21
CA LYS A 132 4.86 8.25 -11.15
C LYS A 132 4.53 9.35 -12.16
N ALA A 133 5.45 10.30 -12.35
CA ALA A 133 5.19 11.49 -13.15
C ALA A 133 5.01 11.19 -14.65
N ASP A 134 5.72 10.20 -15.15
CA ASP A 134 5.76 9.72 -16.54
C ASP A 134 4.54 8.86 -16.88
N THR A 135 4.27 7.80 -16.11
CA THR A 135 3.18 6.85 -16.40
C THR A 135 1.82 7.28 -15.82
N LYS A 136 1.83 8.21 -14.87
CA LYS A 136 0.70 8.58 -13.99
C LYS A 136 0.14 7.44 -13.14
N GLN A 137 0.83 6.29 -13.10
CA GLN A 137 0.42 5.16 -12.26
C GLN A 137 0.72 5.43 -10.80
N LEU A 138 -0.18 5.01 -9.91
CA LEU A 138 0.03 5.05 -8.47
C LEU A 138 1.31 4.27 -8.09
N TYR A 139 2.02 4.73 -7.07
CA TYR A 139 3.11 3.95 -6.50
C TYR A 139 2.56 2.68 -5.84
N ALA A 140 3.23 1.55 -6.05
CA ALA A 140 2.96 0.30 -5.36
C ALA A 140 4.19 -0.16 -4.59
N ALA A 141 3.96 -0.57 -3.34
CA ALA A 141 4.97 -1.17 -2.48
C ALA A 141 4.51 -2.56 -2.00
N ALA A 142 5.47 -3.45 -1.75
CA ALA A 142 5.19 -4.82 -1.30
C ALA A 142 6.28 -5.30 -0.34
N ALA A 143 5.87 -6.08 0.66
CA ALA A 143 6.78 -6.73 1.58
C ALA A 143 7.21 -8.11 1.04
N VAL A 144 8.48 -8.45 1.21
CA VAL A 144 9.04 -9.78 0.94
C VAL A 144 9.95 -10.22 2.10
N GLY A 145 10.22 -11.51 2.17
CA GLY A 145 11.16 -12.07 3.12
C GLY A 145 12.60 -11.95 2.63
N THR A 146 13.49 -12.73 3.22
CA THR A 146 14.93 -12.74 2.90
C THR A 146 15.44 -14.13 2.54
N ARG A 147 14.54 -15.10 2.33
CA ARG A 147 14.92 -16.46 1.93
C ARG A 147 15.23 -16.51 0.43
N PRO A 148 16.00 -17.50 -0.05
CA PRO A 148 16.30 -17.62 -1.49
C PRO A 148 15.04 -17.66 -2.38
N SER A 149 13.96 -18.32 -1.93
CA SER A 149 12.69 -18.38 -2.66
C SER A 149 11.97 -17.02 -2.80
N ASP A 150 12.31 -16.03 -1.97
CA ASP A 150 11.76 -14.68 -2.10
C ASP A 150 12.32 -13.93 -3.32
N ARG A 151 13.42 -14.40 -3.93
CA ARG A 151 13.96 -13.84 -5.18
C ARG A 151 13.01 -14.02 -6.36
N ASP A 152 12.44 -15.21 -6.50
CA ASP A 152 11.46 -15.51 -7.55
C ASP A 152 10.16 -14.72 -7.30
N ARG A 153 9.72 -14.67 -6.04
CA ARG A 153 8.57 -13.84 -5.61
C ARG A 153 8.78 -12.38 -6.00
N LEU A 154 9.95 -11.81 -5.68
CA LEU A 154 10.25 -10.42 -5.99
C LEU A 154 10.29 -10.17 -7.51
N SER A 155 10.88 -11.09 -8.28
CA SER A 155 10.93 -10.98 -9.74
C SER A 155 9.53 -10.85 -10.36
N LEU A 156 8.57 -11.66 -9.90
CA LEU A 156 7.16 -11.58 -10.32
C LEU A 156 6.47 -10.27 -9.87
N LEU A 157 6.85 -9.72 -8.71
CA LEU A 157 6.32 -8.44 -8.26
C LEU A 157 6.86 -7.27 -9.09
N VAL A 158 8.16 -7.30 -9.44
CA VAL A 158 8.79 -6.31 -10.33
C VAL A 158 8.15 -6.36 -11.73
N GLU A 159 7.92 -7.55 -12.29
CA GLU A 159 7.19 -7.72 -13.55
C GLU A 159 5.77 -7.13 -13.48
N ALA A 160 5.12 -7.22 -12.31
CA ALA A 160 3.82 -6.60 -12.08
C ALA A 160 3.87 -5.05 -11.92
N GLY A 161 5.05 -4.45 -11.96
CA GLY A 161 5.27 -3.00 -11.86
C GLY A 161 5.52 -2.48 -10.44
N LEU A 162 6.09 -3.30 -9.54
CA LEU A 162 6.45 -2.87 -8.19
C LEU A 162 7.46 -1.71 -8.23
N ASP A 163 7.25 -0.68 -7.40
CA ASP A 163 8.15 0.48 -7.32
C ASP A 163 9.07 0.44 -6.08
N ILE A 164 8.56 -0.10 -4.97
CA ILE A 164 9.27 -0.13 -3.68
C ILE A 164 9.13 -1.51 -3.05
N VAL A 165 10.24 -2.13 -2.66
CA VAL A 165 10.24 -3.38 -1.91
C VAL A 165 10.61 -3.13 -0.44
N ILE A 166 9.87 -3.74 0.48
CA ILE A 166 10.17 -3.72 1.92
C ILE A 166 10.64 -5.10 2.34
N LEU A 167 11.86 -5.20 2.88
CA LEU A 167 12.37 -6.44 3.45
C LEU A 167 11.81 -6.59 4.86
N ASP A 168 10.87 -7.52 5.05
CA ASP A 168 10.15 -7.68 6.31
C ASP A 168 10.88 -8.63 7.26
N SER A 169 11.42 -8.07 8.34
CA SER A 169 11.98 -8.82 9.46
C SER A 169 11.73 -8.09 10.78
N SER A 170 11.62 -8.82 11.90
CA SER A 170 11.64 -8.20 13.23
C SER A 170 13.03 -7.69 13.60
N GLN A 171 14.08 -8.32 13.07
CA GLN A 171 15.48 -7.96 13.26
C GLN A 171 16.18 -8.06 11.90
N GLY A 172 16.38 -6.92 11.24
CA GLY A 172 16.85 -6.88 9.85
C GLY A 172 18.35 -7.00 9.66
N ASN A 173 19.15 -6.77 10.71
CA ASN A 173 20.60 -6.88 10.63
C ASN A 173 21.01 -8.36 10.65
N SER A 174 20.99 -8.98 9.48
CA SER A 174 21.35 -10.38 9.26
C SER A 174 22.05 -10.52 7.90
N ILE A 175 22.88 -11.56 7.78
CA ILE A 175 23.56 -11.87 6.52
C ILE A 175 22.56 -12.09 5.37
N PHE A 176 21.43 -12.75 5.66
CA PHE A 176 20.37 -13.01 4.68
C PHE A 176 19.78 -11.71 4.09
N GLN A 177 19.54 -10.70 4.93
CA GLN A 177 18.99 -9.45 4.45
C GLN A 177 20.04 -8.63 3.69
N ILE A 178 21.28 -8.60 4.17
CA ILE A 178 22.40 -7.94 3.48
C ILE A 178 22.60 -8.53 2.08
N ASP A 179 22.64 -9.86 1.97
CA ASP A 179 22.77 -10.56 0.70
C ASP A 179 21.57 -10.32 -0.23
N MET A 180 20.37 -10.22 0.34
CA MET A 180 19.17 -9.88 -0.42
C MET A 180 19.24 -8.45 -0.97
N ILE A 181 19.69 -7.46 -0.18
CA ILE A 181 19.87 -6.08 -0.64
C ILE A 181 20.87 -6.04 -1.80
N HIS A 182 22.05 -6.63 -1.65
CA HIS A 182 23.06 -6.70 -2.72
C HIS A 182 22.50 -7.34 -4.00
N TRP A 183 21.76 -8.44 -3.86
CA TRP A 183 21.12 -9.10 -4.99
C TRP A 183 20.07 -8.21 -5.67
N ILE A 184 19.22 -7.53 -4.90
CA ILE A 184 18.20 -6.62 -5.45
C ILE A 184 18.87 -5.46 -6.21
N LYS A 185 19.84 -4.77 -5.60
CA LYS A 185 20.50 -3.62 -6.25
C LYS A 185 21.26 -4.03 -7.52
N SER A 186 21.73 -5.27 -7.60
CA SER A 186 22.39 -5.81 -8.80
C SER A 186 21.41 -6.18 -9.93
N ASN A 187 20.24 -6.76 -9.59
CA ASN A 187 19.28 -7.27 -10.60
C ASN A 187 18.20 -6.26 -10.97
N PHE A 188 17.84 -5.36 -10.04
CA PHE A 188 16.77 -4.37 -10.19
C PHE A 188 17.25 -3.00 -9.70
N PRO A 189 18.20 -2.35 -10.41
CA PRO A 189 18.85 -1.11 -9.93
C PRO A 189 17.89 0.07 -9.75
N THR A 190 16.75 0.06 -10.45
CA THR A 190 15.71 1.10 -10.36
C THR A 190 14.67 0.83 -9.27
N LEU A 191 14.73 -0.32 -8.58
CA LEU A 191 13.80 -0.68 -7.51
C LEU A 191 14.32 -0.11 -6.19
N GLU A 192 13.46 0.64 -5.50
CA GLU A 192 13.77 1.21 -4.19
C GLU A 192 13.63 0.16 -3.09
N VAL A 193 14.62 0.06 -2.20
CA VAL A 193 14.70 -0.96 -1.15
C VAL A 193 14.59 -0.34 0.23
N ILE A 194 13.51 -0.66 0.94
CA ILE A 194 13.34 -0.35 2.36
C ILE A 194 13.79 -1.54 3.19
N ALA A 195 14.91 -1.40 3.89
CA ALA A 195 15.46 -2.44 4.74
C ALA A 195 14.99 -2.29 6.20
N GLY A 196 14.94 -3.39 6.95
CA GLY A 196 14.53 -3.38 8.34
C GLY A 196 14.04 -4.72 8.90
N ASN A 197 13.52 -4.74 10.12
CA ASN A 197 13.46 -3.59 11.03
C ASN A 197 14.78 -3.40 11.79
N VAL A 198 15.11 -2.17 12.12
CA VAL A 198 16.26 -1.80 12.97
C VAL A 198 15.82 -0.94 14.15
N VAL A 199 16.60 -0.93 15.24
CA VAL A 199 16.38 -0.06 16.42
C VAL A 199 17.67 0.55 16.97
N THR A 200 18.84 0.22 16.41
CA THR A 200 20.14 0.79 16.80
C THR A 200 20.91 1.38 15.63
N ARG A 201 21.91 2.21 15.96
CA ARG A 201 22.79 2.87 14.99
C ARG A 201 23.61 1.86 14.19
N GLU A 202 24.08 0.81 14.84
CA GLU A 202 24.95 -0.21 14.27
C GLU A 202 24.20 -1.06 13.23
N GLN A 203 22.95 -1.42 13.55
CA GLN A 203 22.06 -2.09 12.59
C GLN A 203 21.79 -1.20 11.37
N ALA A 204 21.55 0.09 11.59
CA ALA A 204 21.35 1.06 10.52
C ALA A 204 22.59 1.18 9.63
N ALA A 205 23.79 1.30 10.23
CA ALA A 205 25.06 1.36 9.49
C ALA A 205 25.27 0.14 8.60
N SER A 206 24.99 -1.06 9.11
CA SER A 206 25.10 -2.31 8.35
C SER A 206 24.21 -2.33 7.11
N LEU A 207 22.92 -2.00 7.27
CA LEU A 207 21.97 -2.05 6.15
C LEU A 207 22.14 -0.89 5.16
N ILE A 208 22.56 0.30 5.63
CA ILE A 208 22.93 1.41 4.75
C ILE A 208 24.15 1.05 3.91
N ALA A 209 25.18 0.47 4.53
CA ALA A 209 26.38 0.04 3.81
C ALA A 209 26.09 -1.05 2.77
N ALA A 210 25.08 -1.90 3.01
CA ALA A 210 24.61 -2.88 2.04
C ALA A 210 23.87 -2.27 0.83
N GLY A 211 23.48 -0.98 0.89
CA GLY A 211 22.79 -0.28 -0.19
C GLY A 211 21.28 -0.12 0.00
N ALA A 212 20.77 -0.10 1.24
CA ALA A 212 19.38 0.23 1.52
C ALA A 212 19.06 1.69 1.18
N ASP A 213 17.96 1.93 0.47
CA ASP A 213 17.51 3.27 0.07
C ASP A 213 16.69 3.95 1.19
N ALA A 214 16.08 3.17 2.09
CA ALA A 214 15.44 3.67 3.31
C ALA A 214 15.47 2.63 4.44
N LEU A 215 15.24 3.07 5.68
CA LEU A 215 15.19 2.19 6.85
C LEU A 215 13.81 2.17 7.52
N ARG A 216 13.32 0.97 7.84
CA ARG A 216 12.14 0.75 8.69
C ARG A 216 12.58 0.54 10.13
N VAL A 217 12.10 1.41 11.03
CA VAL A 217 12.55 1.46 12.44
C VAL A 217 11.44 1.07 13.39
N GLY A 218 11.70 0.05 14.21
CA GLY A 218 10.81 -0.38 15.29
C GLY A 218 10.85 -1.87 15.56
N MET A 219 10.97 -2.26 16.83
CA MET A 219 10.98 -3.66 17.27
C MET A 219 10.29 -3.77 18.63
N GLY A 220 9.16 -4.49 18.65
CA GLY A 220 8.31 -4.64 19.84
C GLY A 220 7.36 -3.48 20.14
N SER A 221 7.36 -2.40 19.34
CA SER A 221 6.54 -1.20 19.56
C SER A 221 5.12 -1.29 18.98
N GLY A 222 4.85 -2.27 18.12
CA GLY A 222 3.54 -2.46 17.50
C GLY A 222 2.46 -2.89 18.50
N SER A 223 1.21 -2.45 18.30
CA SER A 223 0.09 -2.68 19.24
C SER A 223 -0.30 -4.14 19.51
N ILE A 224 0.21 -5.06 18.69
CA ILE A 224 -0.06 -6.51 18.70
C ILE A 224 1.24 -7.32 18.73
N CYS A 225 2.37 -6.65 18.93
CA CYS A 225 3.69 -7.26 18.97
C CYS A 225 4.04 -7.56 20.42
N ILE A 226 4.47 -8.79 20.70
CA ILE A 226 4.91 -9.22 22.03
C ILE A 226 6.40 -9.60 22.03
N THR A 227 7.16 -9.13 21.04
CA THR A 227 8.58 -9.48 20.90
C THR A 227 9.41 -9.05 22.10
N GLN A 228 9.14 -7.88 22.71
CA GLN A 228 9.87 -7.44 23.89
C GLN A 228 9.68 -8.38 25.08
N GLU A 229 8.44 -8.77 25.35
CA GLU A 229 8.11 -9.69 26.45
C GLU A 229 8.67 -11.10 26.20
N VAL A 230 8.50 -11.63 24.99
CA VAL A 230 8.83 -13.04 24.71
C VAL A 230 10.32 -13.22 24.40
N MET A 231 10.94 -12.30 23.67
CA MET A 231 12.34 -12.41 23.23
C MET A 231 13.31 -11.59 24.08
N ALA A 232 12.84 -10.76 25.01
CA ALA A 232 13.65 -9.81 25.78
C ALA A 232 14.47 -8.84 24.89
N VAL A 233 14.03 -8.61 23.65
CA VAL A 233 14.71 -7.75 22.68
C VAL A 233 13.72 -6.77 22.06
N GLY A 234 14.13 -5.51 22.04
CA GLY A 234 13.41 -4.39 21.42
C GLY A 234 13.97 -3.07 21.91
N ARG A 235 13.28 -1.97 21.61
CA ARG A 235 13.67 -0.64 22.10
C ARG A 235 12.47 0.29 22.16
N PRO A 236 12.41 1.22 23.13
CA PRO A 236 11.41 2.29 23.12
C PRO A 236 11.44 3.07 21.79
N GLN A 237 10.27 3.18 21.14
CA GLN A 237 10.17 3.61 19.74
C GLN A 237 10.74 5.02 19.51
N ALA A 238 10.46 5.98 20.39
CA ALA A 238 10.95 7.34 20.26
C ALA A 238 12.48 7.41 20.26
N THR A 239 13.13 6.70 21.19
CA THR A 239 14.59 6.61 21.29
C THR A 239 15.19 5.89 20.07
N ALA A 240 14.54 4.81 19.61
CA ALA A 240 14.98 4.08 18.42
C ALA A 240 14.94 4.97 17.17
N VAL A 241 13.82 5.64 16.92
CA VAL A 241 13.65 6.57 15.79
C VAL A 241 14.70 7.68 15.85
N TYR A 242 14.86 8.35 17.00
CA TYR A 242 15.82 9.42 17.16
C TYR A 242 17.26 8.99 16.86
N ALA A 243 17.72 7.91 17.50
CA ALA A 243 19.10 7.44 17.36
C ALA A 243 19.41 6.93 15.95
N VAL A 244 18.45 6.26 15.29
CA VAL A 244 18.61 5.77 13.92
C VAL A 244 18.52 6.91 12.91
N ALA A 245 17.56 7.82 13.05
CA ALA A 245 17.38 8.95 12.13
C ALA A 245 18.55 9.95 12.20
N GLU A 246 19.06 10.23 13.41
CA GLU A 246 20.27 11.05 13.59
C GLU A 246 21.43 10.52 12.72
N PHE A 247 21.69 9.21 12.78
CA PHE A 247 22.76 8.59 12.02
C PHE A 247 22.44 8.48 10.52
N ALA A 248 21.28 7.93 10.16
CA ALA A 248 20.88 7.68 8.78
C ALA A 248 20.82 8.97 7.95
N SER A 249 20.41 10.10 8.57
CA SER A 249 20.35 11.39 7.89
C SER A 249 21.72 11.91 7.42
N LYS A 250 22.84 11.44 8.00
CA LYS A 250 24.20 11.79 7.54
C LYS A 250 24.52 11.20 6.16
N PHE A 251 23.78 10.17 5.75
CA PHE A 251 23.90 9.49 4.46
C PHE A 251 22.74 9.81 3.51
N GLY A 252 21.84 10.72 3.91
CA GLY A 252 20.63 11.02 3.13
C GLY A 252 19.59 9.89 3.11
N VAL A 253 19.70 8.89 3.99
CA VAL A 253 18.79 7.73 4.03
C VAL A 253 17.59 8.03 4.93
N PRO A 254 16.36 8.09 4.40
CA PRO A 254 15.15 8.36 5.18
C PRO A 254 14.77 7.19 6.10
N VAL A 255 14.11 7.53 7.20
CA VAL A 255 13.64 6.57 8.22
C VAL A 255 12.12 6.56 8.29
N ILE A 256 11.53 5.36 8.38
CA ILE A 256 10.11 5.14 8.63
C ILE A 256 9.92 4.67 10.07
N ALA A 257 9.17 5.44 10.87
CA ALA A 257 8.80 5.02 12.22
C ALA A 257 7.63 4.03 12.18
N ASP A 258 7.90 2.77 12.49
CA ASP A 258 6.93 1.68 12.45
C ASP A 258 6.58 1.16 13.85
N GLY A 259 5.28 1.21 14.19
CA GLY A 259 4.76 0.78 15.48
C GLY A 259 4.55 1.93 16.48
N GLY A 260 3.62 1.74 17.43
CA GLY A 260 3.31 2.71 18.49
C GLY A 260 2.50 3.95 18.06
N ILE A 261 2.16 4.09 16.78
CA ILE A 261 1.40 5.24 16.25
C ILE A 261 -0.10 5.02 16.43
N SER A 262 -0.76 5.81 17.26
CA SER A 262 -2.19 5.69 17.57
C SER A 262 -2.99 6.99 17.42
N ASN A 263 -2.33 8.12 17.19
CA ASN A 263 -2.96 9.43 17.04
C ASN A 263 -2.02 10.41 16.32
N VAL A 264 -2.56 11.55 15.91
CA VAL A 264 -1.83 12.65 15.24
C VAL A 264 -0.59 13.09 16.03
N GLY A 265 -0.69 13.22 17.35
CA GLY A 265 0.43 13.63 18.19
C GLY A 265 1.61 12.65 18.13
N HIS A 266 1.37 11.34 17.98
CA HIS A 266 2.45 10.36 17.79
C HIS A 266 3.13 10.51 16.43
N ILE A 267 2.36 10.85 15.39
CA ILE A 267 2.90 11.14 14.05
C ILE A 267 3.85 12.34 14.13
N VAL A 268 3.39 13.44 14.71
CA VAL A 268 4.17 14.69 14.82
C VAL A 268 5.44 14.47 15.64
N LYS A 269 5.37 13.74 16.76
CA LYS A 269 6.54 13.37 17.55
C LYS A 269 7.53 12.53 16.76
N ALA A 270 7.08 11.52 16.02
CA ALA A 270 7.97 10.71 15.19
C ALA A 270 8.67 11.53 14.11
N LEU A 271 7.93 12.44 13.44
CA LEU A 271 8.50 13.36 12.45
C LEU A 271 9.52 14.32 13.08
N ALA A 272 9.21 14.88 14.25
CA ALA A 272 10.11 15.75 15.01
C ALA A 272 11.40 15.03 15.44
N LEU A 273 11.32 13.73 15.76
CA LEU A 273 12.47 12.89 16.09
C LEU A 273 13.28 12.44 14.87
N GLY A 274 12.93 12.91 13.66
CA GLY A 274 13.72 12.70 12.44
C GLY A 274 13.19 11.62 11.49
N ALA A 275 12.04 11.00 11.76
CA ALA A 275 11.41 10.10 10.79
C ALA A 275 10.94 10.88 9.55
N GLY A 276 11.18 10.36 8.35
CA GLY A 276 10.64 10.90 7.10
C GLY A 276 9.19 10.48 6.85
N ALA A 277 8.76 9.35 7.42
CA ALA A 277 7.38 8.86 7.36
C ALA A 277 7.04 8.02 8.59
N VAL A 278 5.76 7.69 8.75
CA VAL A 278 5.25 6.79 9.80
C VAL A 278 4.48 5.64 9.18
N MET A 279 4.64 4.43 9.73
CA MET A 279 3.88 3.25 9.34
C MET A 279 2.81 2.95 10.39
N MET A 280 1.58 2.72 9.93
CA MET A 280 0.39 2.62 10.77
C MET A 280 -0.36 1.32 10.49
N GLY A 281 -0.29 0.37 11.42
CA GLY A 281 -1.10 -0.86 11.39
C GLY A 281 -2.46 -0.64 12.05
N GLY A 282 -2.51 -0.76 13.38
CA GLY A 282 -3.76 -0.72 14.16
C GLY A 282 -4.58 0.57 13.99
N LEU A 283 -3.97 1.69 13.63
CA LEU A 283 -4.70 2.93 13.37
C LEU A 283 -5.54 2.83 12.09
N LEU A 284 -5.04 2.17 11.04
CA LEU A 284 -5.76 1.94 9.77
C LEU A 284 -6.59 0.65 9.77
N ALA A 285 -6.31 -0.29 10.67
CA ALA A 285 -7.15 -1.47 10.86
C ALA A 285 -8.58 -1.08 11.26
N GLY A 286 -9.59 -1.83 10.80
CA GLY A 286 -11.00 -1.49 11.05
C GLY A 286 -11.58 -0.43 10.12
N THR A 287 -10.82 0.09 9.16
CA THR A 287 -11.36 0.94 8.08
C THR A 287 -12.06 0.10 7.01
N GLU A 288 -12.90 0.75 6.20
CA GLU A 288 -13.63 0.07 5.12
C GLU A 288 -12.67 -0.60 4.12
N GLU A 289 -11.60 0.10 3.74
CA GLU A 289 -10.60 -0.37 2.79
C GLU A 289 -9.62 -1.41 3.35
N ALA A 290 -9.53 -1.56 4.69
CA ALA A 290 -8.75 -2.63 5.30
C ALA A 290 -9.38 -4.00 4.95
N PRO A 291 -8.57 -5.03 4.65
CA PRO A 291 -9.09 -6.33 4.23
C PRO A 291 -9.87 -7.05 5.34
N GLY A 292 -10.74 -7.95 4.93
CA GLY A 292 -11.58 -8.76 5.82
C GLY A 292 -12.98 -8.18 6.04
N GLU A 293 -13.83 -8.98 6.65
CA GLU A 293 -15.23 -8.65 6.90
C GLU A 293 -15.43 -8.05 8.30
N TYR A 294 -16.44 -7.20 8.42
CA TYR A 294 -16.90 -6.72 9.72
C TYR A 294 -17.70 -7.80 10.45
N PHE A 295 -17.54 -7.87 11.77
CA PHE A 295 -18.40 -8.66 12.65
C PHE A 295 -18.73 -7.86 13.91
N TYR A 296 -19.68 -8.37 14.70
CA TYR A 296 -20.05 -7.77 15.98
C TYR A 296 -19.41 -8.53 17.13
N HIS A 297 -18.74 -7.80 18.02
CA HIS A 297 -18.17 -8.32 19.25
C HIS A 297 -18.53 -7.34 20.38
N GLU A 298 -19.21 -7.82 21.43
CA GLU A 298 -19.65 -7.00 22.56
C GLU A 298 -20.46 -5.75 22.14
N GLY A 299 -21.36 -5.92 21.16
CA GLY A 299 -22.21 -4.85 20.65
C GLY A 299 -21.49 -3.79 19.81
N LYS A 300 -20.19 -3.96 19.54
CA LYS A 300 -19.39 -3.08 18.67
C LYS A 300 -19.13 -3.75 17.32
N ARG A 301 -19.18 -2.96 16.26
CA ARG A 301 -18.75 -3.38 14.92
C ARG A 301 -17.23 -3.31 14.85
N VAL A 302 -16.58 -4.42 14.52
CA VAL A 302 -15.13 -4.59 14.56
C VAL A 302 -14.60 -5.35 13.34
N LYS A 303 -13.30 -5.27 13.06
CA LYS A 303 -12.56 -6.15 12.13
C LYS A 303 -11.42 -6.86 12.85
N ALA A 304 -11.09 -8.06 12.39
CA ALA A 304 -9.96 -8.82 12.92
C ALA A 304 -8.62 -8.12 12.59
N TYR A 305 -7.68 -8.14 13.53
CA TYR A 305 -6.36 -7.56 13.41
C TYR A 305 -5.34 -8.44 14.12
N ARG A 306 -4.28 -8.85 13.40
CA ARG A 306 -3.31 -9.84 13.90
C ARG A 306 -1.90 -9.55 13.45
N GLY A 307 -0.93 -10.00 14.24
CA GLY A 307 0.48 -9.92 13.92
C GLY A 307 0.97 -11.06 13.06
N MET A 308 1.93 -10.78 12.18
CA MET A 308 2.52 -11.85 11.35
C MET A 308 3.27 -12.89 12.17
N GLY A 309 3.69 -12.55 13.39
CA GLY A 309 4.25 -13.49 14.37
C GLY A 309 3.22 -14.17 15.29
N SER A 310 1.91 -14.05 15.02
CA SER A 310 0.89 -14.79 15.77
C SER A 310 0.73 -16.21 15.24
N LEU A 311 0.27 -17.13 16.09
CA LEU A 311 0.04 -18.52 15.70
C LEU A 311 -0.92 -18.62 14.51
N GLU A 312 -2.01 -17.86 14.53
CA GLU A 312 -3.01 -17.87 13.46
C GLU A 312 -2.44 -17.40 12.11
N ALA A 313 -1.55 -16.40 12.11
CA ALA A 313 -0.88 -15.97 10.89
C ALA A 313 0.11 -17.05 10.41
N MET A 314 0.86 -17.66 11.33
CA MET A 314 1.85 -18.69 11.02
C MET A 314 1.25 -20.03 10.56
N GLU A 315 0.04 -20.37 10.99
CA GLU A 315 -0.64 -21.64 10.66
C GLU A 315 -1.31 -21.62 9.28
N GLN A 316 -1.70 -20.44 8.77
CA GLN A 316 -2.27 -20.30 7.42
C GLN A 316 -1.31 -20.68 6.28
N GLY A 317 0.00 -20.76 6.56
CA GLY A 317 1.00 -21.24 5.60
C GLY A 317 1.26 -22.76 5.64
N THR A 318 0.70 -23.50 6.60
CA THR A 318 0.96 -24.94 6.75
C THR A 318 -0.26 -25.78 6.39
N HIS A 319 -0.07 -26.82 5.58
CA HIS A 319 -1.09 -27.75 5.04
C HIS A 319 -1.96 -28.53 6.06
N LYS A 320 -1.96 -28.17 7.35
CA LYS A 320 -2.80 -28.80 8.37
C LYS A 320 -3.68 -27.74 9.02
N ALA A 321 -4.90 -27.61 8.52
CA ALA A 321 -6.00 -27.02 9.28
C ALA A 321 -6.25 -27.92 10.49
N ILE A 322 -5.60 -27.61 11.62
CA ILE A 322 -6.08 -28.12 12.90
C ILE A 322 -7.27 -27.23 13.24
N GLU A 323 -8.45 -27.83 13.32
CA GLU A 323 -9.69 -27.19 13.80
C GLU A 323 -9.50 -26.75 15.25
N ARG A 324 -8.84 -25.60 15.46
CA ARG A 324 -8.96 -24.84 16.69
C ARG A 324 -10.05 -23.80 16.44
N GLN A 325 -11.07 -23.80 17.29
CA GLN A 325 -12.09 -22.75 17.33
C GLN A 325 -11.39 -21.41 17.56
N SER A 326 -11.08 -20.67 16.48
CA SER A 326 -10.72 -19.26 16.62
C SER A 326 -11.98 -18.51 17.00
N LYS A 327 -11.87 -17.63 18.01
CA LYS A 327 -12.94 -16.71 18.42
C LYS A 327 -13.28 -15.72 17.30
N TYR A 328 -12.41 -15.58 16.29
CA TYR A 328 -12.54 -14.63 15.19
C TYR A 328 -12.88 -15.34 13.87
N PRO A 329 -13.68 -14.72 12.99
CA PRO A 329 -14.00 -15.32 11.71
C PRO A 329 -12.73 -15.58 10.88
N ALA A 330 -12.56 -16.82 10.45
CA ALA A 330 -11.50 -17.17 9.51
C ALA A 330 -11.79 -16.50 8.15
N PRO A 331 -10.76 -16.02 7.42
CA PRO A 331 -10.96 -15.58 6.05
C PRO A 331 -11.49 -16.76 5.21
N ASN A 332 -12.46 -16.48 4.32
CA ASN A 332 -13.08 -17.49 3.46
C ASN A 332 -12.05 -18.46 2.86
N SER A 333 -12.19 -19.75 3.18
CA SER A 333 -11.29 -20.86 2.87
C SER A 333 -11.27 -21.29 1.39
N GLY A 334 -11.80 -20.46 0.48
CA GLY A 334 -11.81 -20.73 -0.96
C GLY A 334 -10.51 -20.35 -1.71
N ALA A 335 -9.57 -19.68 -1.05
CA ALA A 335 -8.29 -19.31 -1.64
C ALA A 335 -7.22 -20.36 -1.32
N LYS A 336 -6.49 -20.84 -2.36
CA LYS A 336 -5.29 -21.69 -2.20
C LYS A 336 -4.40 -21.12 -1.09
N THR A 337 -3.88 -21.97 -0.21
CA THR A 337 -2.90 -21.61 0.83
C THR A 337 -1.73 -20.85 0.22
N VAL A 338 -1.70 -19.53 0.39
CA VAL A 338 -0.61 -18.67 -0.09
C VAL A 338 0.41 -18.56 1.04
N GLU A 339 1.59 -19.15 0.86
CA GLU A 339 2.73 -18.91 1.74
C GLU A 339 3.02 -17.41 1.83
N ASN A 340 3.04 -16.87 3.04
CA ASN A 340 3.35 -15.46 3.30
C ASN A 340 4.83 -15.33 3.71
N ALA A 341 5.58 -14.47 3.02
CA ALA A 341 6.99 -14.25 3.30
C ALA A 341 7.24 -13.81 4.76
N ALA A 342 6.33 -13.00 5.33
CA ALA A 342 6.44 -12.47 6.68
C ALA A 342 6.25 -13.52 7.78
N THR A 343 5.60 -14.65 7.49
CA THR A 343 5.46 -15.76 8.47
C THR A 343 6.66 -16.71 8.40
N SER A 344 7.24 -16.88 7.21
CA SER A 344 8.34 -17.82 6.94
C SER A 344 9.62 -17.58 7.78
N ARG A 345 9.79 -16.37 8.30
CA ARG A 345 10.94 -15.94 9.11
C ARG A 345 10.86 -16.34 10.58
N TYR A 346 9.69 -16.71 11.08
CA TYR A 346 9.51 -17.20 12.46
C TYR A 346 9.84 -18.70 12.58
N PHE A 347 10.25 -19.35 11.49
CA PHE A 347 10.64 -20.76 11.45
C PHE A 347 12.17 -20.91 11.44
N SER A 348 12.69 -21.81 12.27
CA SER A 348 13.90 -22.57 11.91
C SER A 348 13.44 -23.79 11.08
N GLU A 349 14.22 -24.23 10.11
CA GLU A 349 13.87 -25.36 9.22
C GLU A 349 13.72 -26.70 9.98
N SER A 350 14.12 -26.75 11.26
CA SER A 350 14.17 -27.97 12.07
C SER A 350 13.36 -27.93 13.38
N SER A 351 12.71 -26.82 13.74
CA SER A 351 12.01 -26.72 15.04
C SER A 351 10.56 -27.19 14.98
N THR A 352 10.23 -28.18 15.82
CA THR A 352 8.86 -28.68 16.05
C THR A 352 8.00 -27.72 16.87
N VAL A 353 8.60 -26.83 17.66
CA VAL A 353 7.91 -25.88 18.55
C VAL A 353 7.88 -24.48 17.92
N LYS A 354 6.68 -23.91 17.77
CA LYS A 354 6.47 -22.53 17.30
C LYS A 354 6.36 -21.58 18.49
N VAL A 355 7.18 -20.52 18.51
CA VAL A 355 7.13 -19.47 19.54
C VAL A 355 6.49 -18.22 18.94
N ALA A 356 5.33 -17.83 19.45
CA ALA A 356 4.62 -16.65 18.98
C ALA A 356 5.32 -15.36 19.42
N GLN A 357 5.43 -14.40 18.50
CA GLN A 357 5.95 -13.05 18.79
C GLN A 357 4.91 -11.95 18.53
N GLY A 358 3.67 -12.35 18.20
CA GLY A 358 2.53 -11.47 18.06
C GLY A 358 1.22 -12.14 18.50
N VAL A 359 0.17 -11.34 18.64
CA VAL A 359 -1.17 -11.79 19.02
C VAL A 359 -2.19 -11.49 17.93
N SER A 360 -3.38 -12.08 18.07
CA SER A 360 -4.56 -11.78 17.27
C SER A 360 -5.63 -11.14 18.14
N GLY A 361 -6.34 -10.14 17.61
CA GLY A 361 -7.43 -9.45 18.26
C GLY A 361 -8.37 -8.81 17.24
N ASP A 362 -9.15 -7.84 17.68
CA ASP A 362 -10.04 -7.06 16.83
C ASP A 362 -9.91 -5.55 17.09
N VAL A 363 -10.32 -4.76 16.10
CA VAL A 363 -10.26 -3.30 16.11
C VAL A 363 -11.61 -2.76 15.68
N GLN A 364 -12.11 -1.77 16.42
CA GLN A 364 -13.37 -1.09 16.13
C GLN A 364 -13.38 -0.44 14.74
N ASP A 365 -14.57 -0.44 14.13
CA ASP A 365 -14.85 0.26 12.87
C ASP A 365 -14.44 1.74 12.95
N LYS A 366 -13.73 2.21 11.92
CA LYS A 366 -13.28 3.60 11.79
C LYS A 366 -13.80 4.30 10.52
N GLY A 367 -14.70 3.65 9.76
CA GLY A 367 -15.19 4.16 8.48
C GLY A 367 -14.11 4.16 7.38
N SER A 368 -14.34 4.93 6.31
CA SER A 368 -13.43 4.96 5.16
C SER A 368 -12.16 5.79 5.42
N VAL A 369 -11.02 5.32 4.89
CA VAL A 369 -9.76 6.08 4.84
C VAL A 369 -9.88 7.40 4.09
N LYS A 370 -10.88 7.53 3.20
CA LYS A 370 -11.13 8.76 2.44
C LYS A 370 -11.53 9.95 3.32
N ALA A 371 -12.13 9.71 4.49
CA ALA A 371 -12.40 10.73 5.49
C ALA A 371 -11.28 10.77 6.55
N PHE A 372 -10.79 9.60 6.95
CA PHE A 372 -9.84 9.49 8.05
C PHE A 372 -8.43 10.02 7.72
N LEU A 373 -7.91 9.80 6.50
CA LEU A 373 -6.59 10.31 6.11
C LEU A 373 -6.55 11.84 6.00
N PRO A 374 -7.55 12.53 5.41
CA PRO A 374 -7.63 13.99 5.49
C PRO A 374 -7.64 14.53 6.92
N TYR A 375 -8.35 13.86 7.84
CA TYR A 375 -8.30 14.23 9.27
C TYR A 375 -6.88 14.16 9.83
N LEU A 376 -6.14 13.07 9.57
CA LEU A 376 -4.75 12.95 10.03
C LEU A 376 -3.86 14.02 9.40
N TYR A 377 -4.03 14.28 8.09
CA TYR A 377 -3.26 15.28 7.35
C TYR A 377 -3.47 16.68 7.93
N VAL A 378 -4.72 17.10 8.10
CA VAL A 378 -5.08 18.42 8.68
C VAL A 378 -4.65 18.51 10.14
N GLY A 379 -4.78 17.42 10.91
CA GLY A 379 -4.30 17.37 12.30
C GLY A 379 -2.79 17.60 12.41
N VAL A 380 -1.99 17.03 11.50
CA VAL A 380 -0.54 17.30 11.44
C VAL A 380 -0.29 18.76 11.06
N GLN A 381 -1.04 19.33 10.10
CA GLN A 381 -0.90 20.74 9.73
C GLN A 381 -1.17 21.68 10.91
N HIS A 382 -2.23 21.46 11.68
CA HIS A 382 -2.51 22.23 12.89
C HIS A 382 -1.41 22.07 13.94
N SER A 383 -0.89 20.86 14.12
CA SER A 383 0.23 20.65 15.04
C SER A 383 1.50 21.40 14.61
N LEU A 384 1.77 21.47 13.30
CA LEU A 384 2.88 22.28 12.78
C LEU A 384 2.63 23.78 12.98
N GLN A 385 1.39 24.23 12.77
CA GLN A 385 0.98 25.62 13.01
C GLN A 385 1.21 26.03 14.47
N ASP A 386 0.80 25.21 15.43
CA ASP A 386 0.98 25.47 16.87
C ASP A 386 2.46 25.51 17.27
N LEU A 387 3.30 24.71 16.59
CA LEU A 387 4.76 24.75 16.76
C LEU A 387 5.41 25.98 16.08
N GLY A 388 4.67 26.75 15.27
CA GLY A 388 5.21 27.85 14.48
C GLY A 388 6.01 27.40 13.24
N ILE A 389 5.75 26.20 12.73
CA ILE A 389 6.53 25.53 11.69
C ILE A 389 5.73 25.40 10.38
N LYS A 390 6.36 25.68 9.24
CA LYS A 390 5.70 25.68 7.92
C LYS A 390 5.76 24.35 7.16
N SER A 391 6.69 23.47 7.51
CA SER A 391 6.88 22.20 6.82
C SER A 391 7.58 21.17 7.71
N VAL A 392 7.45 19.88 7.37
CA VAL A 392 8.16 18.80 8.07
C VAL A 392 9.69 18.97 7.96
N SER A 393 10.20 19.48 6.83
CA SER A 393 11.63 19.76 6.67
C SER A 393 12.10 20.88 7.60
N SER A 394 11.31 21.94 7.76
CA SER A 394 11.60 23.01 8.72
C SER A 394 11.56 22.48 10.15
N LEU A 395 10.56 21.64 10.49
CA LEU A 395 10.47 20.99 11.81
C LEU A 395 11.77 20.26 12.15
N GLN A 396 12.23 19.41 11.25
CA GLN A 396 13.44 18.60 11.49
C GLN A 396 14.70 19.46 11.56
N THR A 397 14.78 20.53 10.79
CA THR A 397 15.90 21.48 10.82
C THR A 397 15.92 22.24 12.15
N ASP A 398 14.79 22.83 12.53
CA ASP A 398 14.66 23.64 13.74
C ASP A 398 14.80 22.79 15.02
N VAL A 399 14.44 21.50 14.98
CA VAL A 399 14.76 20.54 16.06
C VAL A 399 16.27 20.31 16.16
N LYS A 400 16.97 20.07 15.05
CA LYS A 400 18.44 19.86 15.04
C LYS A 400 19.20 21.10 15.51
N GLU A 401 18.71 22.29 15.18
CA GLU A 401 19.27 23.57 15.62
C GLU A 401 18.86 23.94 17.06
N GLY A 402 18.02 23.14 17.71
CA GLY A 402 17.58 23.36 19.09
C GLY A 402 16.59 24.52 19.28
N LYS A 403 16.01 25.04 18.19
CA LYS A 403 14.97 26.08 18.20
C LYS A 403 13.63 25.51 18.65
N VAL A 404 13.27 24.32 18.17
CA VAL A 404 12.12 23.57 18.70
C VAL A 404 12.54 22.92 20.01
N ARG A 405 11.77 23.18 21.08
CA ARG A 405 12.04 22.69 22.43
C ARG A 405 11.11 21.55 22.80
N PHE A 406 11.58 20.68 23.68
CA PHE A 406 10.84 19.52 24.18
C PHE A 406 10.80 19.56 25.70
N GLU A 407 9.74 18.98 26.27
CA GLU A 407 9.56 18.86 27.71
C GLU A 407 9.22 17.40 28.06
N LEU A 408 9.82 16.87 29.12
CA LEU A 408 9.53 15.53 29.59
C LEU A 408 8.21 15.53 30.37
N ARG A 409 7.35 14.55 30.09
CA ARG A 409 6.08 14.38 30.80
C ARG A 409 6.17 13.21 31.78
N THR A 410 6.11 13.53 33.07
CA THR A 410 5.95 12.54 34.14
C THR A 410 4.65 11.74 33.95
N ALA A 411 4.51 10.60 34.65
CA ALA A 411 3.28 9.81 34.58
C ALA A 411 2.03 10.66 34.93
N SER A 412 2.12 11.51 35.95
CA SER A 412 1.04 12.43 36.34
C SER A 412 0.70 13.44 35.25
N ALA A 413 1.72 14.07 34.63
CA ALA A 413 1.51 15.01 33.52
C ALA A 413 0.91 14.33 32.28
N GLN A 414 1.12 13.02 32.10
CA GLN A 414 0.49 12.25 31.02
C GLN A 414 -1.01 12.06 31.26
N VAL A 415 -1.40 11.72 32.50
CA VAL A 415 -2.80 11.63 32.91
C VAL A 415 -3.51 12.98 32.77
N GLU A 416 -2.86 14.06 33.21
CA GLU A 416 -3.38 15.43 33.10
C GLU A 416 -3.59 15.87 31.64
N GLY A 417 -2.66 15.59 30.73
CA GLY A 417 -2.90 15.95 29.32
C GLY A 417 -3.85 15.01 28.56
N GLY A 418 -4.44 14.01 29.24
CA GLY A 418 -5.54 13.19 28.72
C GLY A 418 -6.91 13.77 29.08
N VAL A 419 -7.98 13.03 28.81
CA VAL A 419 -9.30 13.38 29.35
C VAL A 419 -9.38 12.87 30.79
N HIS A 420 -9.62 13.76 31.75
CA HIS A 420 -9.74 13.42 33.18
C HIS A 420 -10.80 14.28 33.87
N GLY A 421 -11.26 13.87 35.06
CA GLY A 421 -12.19 14.64 35.89
C GLY A 421 -13.65 14.66 35.42
N LEU A 422 -14.06 13.74 34.54
CA LEU A 422 -15.43 13.63 34.01
C LEU A 422 -16.07 12.29 34.41
N ASN A 423 -17.39 12.30 34.64
CA ASN A 423 -18.16 11.07 34.89
C ASN A 423 -18.26 10.17 33.64
N SER A 424 -18.44 10.78 32.46
CA SER A 424 -18.40 10.09 31.16
C SER A 424 -18.06 11.09 30.04
N TYR A 425 -17.56 10.60 28.91
CA TYR A 425 -17.27 11.42 27.74
C TYR A 425 -17.43 10.62 26.44
N THR A 426 -17.67 11.32 25.33
CA THR A 426 -17.67 10.74 23.99
C THR A 426 -16.54 11.33 23.18
N LYS A 427 -15.63 10.49 22.68
CA LYS A 427 -14.49 10.93 21.86
C LYS A 427 -14.85 10.87 20.38
N ARG A 428 -15.37 11.99 19.83
CA ARG A 428 -15.55 12.16 18.38
C ARG A 428 -14.38 12.97 17.84
N LEU A 429 -13.51 12.33 17.05
CA LEU A 429 -12.26 12.94 16.58
C LEU A 429 -12.38 13.62 15.22
N PHE A 430 -13.29 13.14 14.39
CA PHE A 430 -13.56 13.67 13.06
C PHE A 430 -15.02 13.41 12.71
N ALA A 431 -15.54 14.20 11.77
CA ALA A 431 -16.91 14.11 11.26
C ALA A 431 -16.88 14.24 9.73
#